data_AF-F5XSP2-F1
#
_entry.id   AF-F5XSP2-F1
#
_cell.length_a   1.000
_cell.length_b   1.000
_cell.length_c   1.000
_cell.angle_alpha   90.00
_cell.angle_beta   90.00
_cell.angle_gamma   90.00
#
_symmetry.space_group_name_H-M   'P 1'
#
loop_
_entity.id
_entity.type
_entity.pdbx_description
1 polymer ?
#
loop_
_entity_poly.entity_id
_entity_poly.type
_entity_poly.pdbx_seq_one_letter_code
_entity_poly.pdbx_strand_id
1 'polypeptide(L)'
;MVDLIGLLIAGYFVTLPVLGMLVALVLIAIGPKPITAARVYETLLRQFLLFGIGLAYVVNFIFHSFFGELAASLIGWEDSPFQFEVGVASLGFGLVGFFAISRDTAVRFAALLGPAAFVWGAAVGHIIQIVTAGNHSPGNAGFMLYADILLPFISFVLLWLAARHPLPEGQDAPDGVGGTADLRPRVSHGSPRR
;
A
#
# COMPACT_ATOMS: atom_id res chain seq x y z
N MET A 1 22.58 -18.72 -1.96
CA MET A 1 21.44 -18.72 -1.00
C MET A 1 21.33 -17.40 -0.24
N VAL A 2 22.45 -16.77 0.15
CA VAL A 2 22.48 -15.45 0.78
C VAL A 2 21.87 -14.35 -0.12
N ASP A 3 22.03 -14.46 -1.44
CA ASP A 3 21.53 -13.46 -2.40
C ASP A 3 20.00 -13.41 -2.51
N LEU A 4 19.31 -14.56 -2.44
CA LEU A 4 17.85 -14.61 -2.55
C LEU A 4 17.18 -14.12 -1.26
N ILE A 5 17.72 -14.52 -0.10
CA ILE A 5 17.21 -14.05 1.20
C ILE A 5 17.50 -12.56 1.38
N GLY A 6 18.69 -12.09 0.98
CA GLY A 6 19.02 -10.66 0.94
C GLY A 6 18.10 -9.88 -0.01
N LEU A 7 17.79 -10.40 -1.19
CA LEU A 7 16.84 -9.77 -2.13
C LEU A 7 15.40 -9.75 -1.59
N LEU A 8 14.96 -10.82 -0.91
CA LEU A 8 13.61 -10.92 -0.34
C LEU A 8 13.44 -10.06 0.92
N ILE A 9 14.47 -9.96 1.77
CA ILE A 9 14.47 -9.17 3.01
C ILE A 9 14.83 -7.70 2.77
N ALA A 10 15.69 -7.37 1.81
CA ALA A 10 15.94 -5.97 1.46
C ALA A 10 14.85 -5.43 0.51
N GLY A 11 14.28 -6.29 -0.34
CA GLY A 11 13.32 -5.90 -1.37
C GLY A 11 11.85 -6.07 -1.00
N TYR A 12 11.48 -6.21 0.30
CA TYR A 12 10.08 -6.42 0.69
C TYR A 12 9.15 -5.31 0.20
N PHE A 13 9.66 -4.09 0.06
CA PHE A 13 8.94 -2.96 -0.53
C PHE A 13 8.47 -3.24 -1.96
N VAL A 14 9.10 -4.15 -2.69
CA VAL A 14 8.67 -4.57 -4.03
C VAL A 14 8.07 -5.97 -4.03
N THR A 15 8.67 -6.92 -3.30
CA THR A 15 8.20 -8.32 -3.32
C THR A 15 6.79 -8.46 -2.73
N LEU A 16 6.42 -7.66 -1.72
CA LEU A 16 5.07 -7.68 -1.15
C LEU A 16 4.03 -7.09 -2.11
N PRO A 17 4.17 -5.87 -2.69
CA PRO A 17 3.24 -5.43 -3.72
C PRO A 17 3.13 -6.41 -4.89
N VAL A 18 4.24 -6.98 -5.36
CA VAL A 18 4.23 -7.99 -6.44
C VAL A 18 3.42 -9.22 -6.01
N LEU A 19 3.65 -9.74 -4.80
CA LEU A 19 2.85 -10.84 -4.25
C LEU A 19 1.37 -10.48 -4.18
N GLY A 20 1.04 -9.27 -3.72
CA GLY A 20 -0.33 -8.76 -3.70
C GLY A 20 -0.96 -8.71 -5.09
N MET A 21 -0.21 -8.31 -6.12
CA MET A 21 -0.70 -8.33 -7.50
C MET A 21 -0.93 -9.77 -7.99
N LEU A 22 -0.04 -10.70 -7.68
CA LEU A 22 -0.23 -12.12 -8.01
C LEU A 22 -1.47 -12.70 -7.32
N VAL A 23 -1.67 -12.39 -6.03
CA VAL A 23 -2.88 -12.77 -5.29
C VAL A 23 -4.12 -12.16 -5.94
N ALA A 24 -4.08 -10.89 -6.33
CA ALA A 24 -5.20 -10.24 -7.03
C ALA A 24 -5.55 -10.96 -8.33
N LEU A 25 -4.56 -11.32 -9.14
CA LEU A 25 -4.77 -12.06 -10.38
C LEU A 25 -5.43 -13.42 -10.13
N VAL A 26 -4.99 -14.14 -9.11
CA VAL A 26 -5.63 -15.41 -8.70
C VAL A 26 -7.08 -15.18 -8.27
N LEU A 27 -7.36 -14.19 -7.42
CA LEU A 27 -8.72 -13.87 -6.95
C LEU A 27 -9.67 -13.46 -8.09
N ILE A 28 -9.15 -12.72 -9.08
CA ILE A 28 -9.90 -12.36 -10.30
C ILE A 28 -10.18 -13.61 -11.14
N ALA A 29 -9.18 -14.50 -11.29
CA ALA A 29 -9.30 -15.71 -12.08
C ALA A 29 -10.35 -16.67 -11.51
N ILE A 30 -10.33 -16.91 -10.20
CA ILE A 30 -11.19 -17.90 -9.53
C ILE A 30 -12.58 -17.41 -9.16
N GLY A 31 -12.80 -16.09 -9.04
CA GLY A 31 -14.10 -15.60 -8.57
C GLY A 31 -15.16 -15.40 -9.68
N PRO A 32 -16.32 -14.81 -9.33
CA PRO A 32 -17.51 -14.76 -10.18
C PRO A 32 -17.29 -14.19 -11.59
N LYS A 33 -17.93 -14.81 -12.59
CA LYS A 33 -17.97 -14.30 -13.97
C LYS A 33 -19.28 -13.51 -14.20
N PRO A 34 -19.29 -12.51 -15.12
CA PRO A 34 -18.19 -12.06 -15.97
C PRO A 34 -17.11 -11.27 -15.22
N ILE A 35 -15.87 -11.28 -15.73
CA ILE A 35 -14.81 -10.40 -15.22
C ILE A 35 -15.09 -8.98 -15.73
N THR A 36 -15.37 -8.05 -14.82
CA THR A 36 -15.60 -6.64 -15.14
C THR A 36 -14.39 -5.78 -14.76
N ALA A 37 -14.22 -4.63 -15.43
CA ALA A 37 -13.17 -3.67 -15.09
C ALA A 37 -13.25 -3.21 -13.63
N ALA A 38 -14.46 -2.99 -13.11
CA ALA A 38 -14.68 -2.62 -11.72
C ALA A 38 -14.11 -3.66 -10.75
N ARG A 39 -14.42 -4.94 -10.98
CA ARG A 39 -13.93 -6.04 -10.14
C ARG A 39 -12.42 -6.20 -10.24
N VAL A 40 -11.83 -5.99 -11.42
CA VAL A 40 -10.38 -6.04 -11.61
C VAL A 40 -9.68 -4.95 -10.82
N TYR A 41 -10.05 -3.68 -11.04
CA TYR A 41 -9.36 -2.55 -10.42
C TYR A 41 -9.58 -2.49 -8.90
N GLU A 42 -10.79 -2.81 -8.44
CA GLU A 42 -11.06 -2.90 -7.01
C GLU A 42 -10.22 -4.01 -6.35
N THR A 43 -10.13 -5.19 -6.98
CA THR A 43 -9.32 -6.30 -6.44
C THR A 43 -7.84 -5.94 -6.41
N LEU A 44 -7.32 -5.35 -7.50
CA LEU A 44 -5.92 -4.90 -7.57
C LEU A 44 -5.63 -3.85 -6.49
N LEU A 45 -6.47 -2.82 -6.34
CA LEU A 45 -6.28 -1.78 -5.33
C LEU A 45 -6.32 -2.35 -3.91
N ARG A 46 -7.29 -3.22 -3.59
CA ARG A 46 -7.39 -3.87 -2.27
C ARG A 46 -6.13 -4.67 -1.93
N GLN A 47 -5.63 -5.47 -2.88
CA GLN A 47 -4.42 -6.24 -2.63
C GLN A 47 -3.18 -5.36 -2.58
N PHE A 48 -3.12 -4.25 -3.33
CA PHE A 48 -2.04 -3.27 -3.19
C PHE A 48 -2.05 -2.62 -1.81
N LEU A 49 -3.22 -2.17 -1.32
CA LEU A 49 -3.37 -1.60 0.02
C LEU A 49 -2.98 -2.60 1.11
N LEU A 50 -3.38 -3.87 0.96
CA LEU A 50 -3.05 -4.92 1.92
C LEU A 50 -1.55 -5.24 1.95
N PHE A 51 -0.96 -5.54 0.79
CA PHE A 51 0.41 -6.04 0.73
C PHE A 51 1.44 -4.91 0.62
N GLY A 52 1.19 -3.94 -0.26
CA GLY A 52 2.12 -2.86 -0.57
C GLY A 52 2.10 -1.69 0.41
N ILE A 53 0.99 -1.48 1.13
CA ILE A 53 0.93 -0.50 2.22
C ILE A 53 0.90 -1.19 3.58
N GLY A 54 -0.14 -1.98 3.86
CA GLY A 54 -0.34 -2.62 5.17
C GLY A 54 0.86 -3.46 5.61
N LEU A 55 1.10 -4.57 4.92
CA LEU A 55 2.16 -5.52 5.29
C LEU A 55 3.57 -4.94 5.06
N ALA A 56 3.82 -4.31 3.91
CA ALA A 56 5.16 -3.79 3.60
C ALA A 56 5.64 -2.75 4.63
N TYR A 57 4.78 -1.83 5.07
CA TYR A 57 5.18 -0.84 6.05
C TYR A 57 5.23 -1.37 7.49
N VAL A 58 4.49 -2.45 7.81
CA VAL A 58 4.70 -3.18 9.07
C VAL A 58 6.04 -3.91 9.06
N VAL A 59 6.43 -4.51 7.93
CA VAL A 59 7.77 -5.10 7.78
C VAL A 59 8.84 -4.01 7.88
N ASN A 60 8.63 -2.84 7.26
CA ASN A 60 9.54 -1.69 7.40
C ASN A 60 9.67 -1.23 8.85
N PHE A 61 8.55 -1.17 9.60
CA PHE A 61 8.57 -0.91 11.03
C PHE A 61 9.45 -1.92 11.77
N ILE A 62 9.22 -3.22 11.56
CA ILE A 62 10.01 -4.26 12.24
C ILE A 62 11.49 -4.11 11.89
N PHE A 63 11.79 -3.88 10.61
CA PHE A 63 13.16 -3.78 10.13
C PHE A 63 13.90 -2.57 10.72
N HIS A 64 13.32 -1.39 10.63
CA HIS A 64 13.97 -0.17 11.12
C HIS A 64 13.95 -0.01 12.64
N SER A 65 12.97 -0.58 13.34
CA SER A 65 12.88 -0.47 14.81
C SER A 65 13.70 -1.53 15.56
N PHE A 66 13.84 -2.75 15.02
CA PHE A 66 14.55 -3.84 15.71
C PHE A 66 15.88 -4.21 15.05
N PHE A 67 16.08 -3.84 13.78
CA PHE A 67 17.27 -4.17 13.00
C PHE A 67 17.88 -2.90 12.35
N GLY A 68 17.84 -1.77 13.06
CA GLY A 68 18.28 -0.46 12.58
C GLY A 68 19.71 -0.46 12.00
N GLU A 69 20.67 -1.08 12.69
CA GLU A 69 22.06 -1.23 12.21
C GLU A 69 22.12 -1.96 10.86
N LEU A 70 21.38 -3.07 10.73
CA LEU A 70 21.31 -3.81 9.47
C LEU A 70 20.65 -2.96 8.37
N ALA A 71 19.54 -2.27 8.68
CA ALA A 71 18.87 -1.38 7.74
C ALA A 71 19.79 -0.27 7.23
N ALA A 72 20.48 0.42 8.14
CA ALA A 72 21.44 1.47 7.81
C ALA A 72 22.57 0.94 6.92
N SER A 73 23.15 -0.21 7.27
CA SER A 73 24.26 -0.80 6.51
C SER A 73 23.86 -1.19 5.07
N LEU A 74 22.64 -1.67 4.84
CA LEU A 74 22.14 -1.99 3.50
C LEU A 74 21.93 -0.73 2.64
N ILE A 75 21.57 0.38 3.26
CA ILE A 75 21.45 1.71 2.64
C ILE A 75 22.85 2.37 2.50
N GLY A 76 23.88 1.83 3.17
CA GLY A 76 25.22 2.43 3.21
C GLY A 76 25.26 3.71 4.05
N TRP A 77 24.43 3.78 5.09
CA TRP A 77 24.40 4.86 6.07
C TRP A 77 24.92 4.37 7.43
N GLU A 78 25.37 5.31 8.26
CA GLU A 78 25.61 5.02 9.68
C GLU A 78 24.29 4.84 10.43
N ASP A 79 24.27 3.93 11.41
CA ASP A 79 23.11 3.73 12.25
C ASP A 79 22.85 4.94 13.17
N SER A 80 21.58 5.24 13.44
CA SER A 80 21.19 6.35 14.31
C SER A 80 19.79 6.17 14.87
N PRO A 81 19.41 6.93 15.93
CA PRO A 81 18.06 6.90 16.49
C PRO A 81 16.94 7.18 15.47
N PHE A 82 17.24 7.83 14.36
CA PHE A 82 16.27 8.05 13.28
C PHE A 82 15.74 6.76 12.66
N GLN A 83 16.46 5.63 12.74
CA GLN A 83 15.92 4.35 12.29
C GLN A 83 14.63 4.01 13.05
N PHE A 84 14.60 4.23 14.37
CA PHE A 84 13.39 3.98 15.14
C PHE A 84 12.24 4.91 14.73
N GLU A 85 12.51 6.19 14.48
CA GLU A 85 11.48 7.15 14.00
C GLU A 85 10.91 6.76 12.64
N VAL A 86 11.77 6.36 11.69
CA VAL A 86 11.36 5.82 10.38
C VAL A 86 10.49 4.59 10.56
N GLY A 87 10.88 3.68 11.46
CA GLY A 87 10.11 2.50 11.78
C GLY A 87 8.71 2.86 12.31
N VAL A 88 8.61 3.75 13.30
CA VAL A 88 7.31 4.14 13.89
C VAL A 88 6.43 4.91 12.91
N ALA A 89 7.01 5.78 12.06
CA ALA A 89 6.27 6.41 10.96
C ALA A 89 5.68 5.36 10.03
N SER A 90 6.46 4.32 9.72
CA SER A 90 6.04 3.20 8.88
C SER A 90 4.93 2.37 9.52
N LEU A 91 4.98 2.16 10.83
CA LEU A 91 3.87 1.51 11.53
C LEU A 91 2.56 2.29 11.33
N GLY A 92 2.60 3.62 11.45
CA GLY A 92 1.45 4.49 11.18
C GLY A 92 0.89 4.29 9.77
N PHE A 93 1.77 4.29 8.76
CA PHE A 93 1.39 4.02 7.37
C PHE A 93 0.74 2.66 7.17
N GLY A 94 1.34 1.60 7.72
CA GLY A 94 0.81 0.24 7.61
C GLY A 94 -0.58 0.09 8.25
N LEU A 95 -0.78 0.69 9.43
CA LEU A 95 -2.08 0.66 10.11
C LEU A 95 -3.18 1.37 9.30
N VAL A 96 -2.88 2.53 8.71
CA VAL A 96 -3.83 3.22 7.81
C VAL A 96 -4.08 2.40 6.54
N GLY A 97 -3.05 1.75 5.99
CA GLY A 97 -3.15 0.82 4.86
C GLY A 97 -4.17 -0.29 5.10
N PHE A 98 -4.06 -1.00 6.24
CA PHE A 98 -5.05 -2.02 6.61
C PHE A 98 -6.45 -1.45 6.80
N PHE A 99 -6.55 -0.30 7.45
CA PHE A 99 -7.83 0.36 7.69
C PHE A 99 -8.55 0.71 6.38
N ALA A 100 -7.80 1.10 5.34
CA ALA A 100 -8.34 1.62 4.08
C ALA A 100 -8.83 0.56 3.08
N ILE A 101 -8.48 -0.72 3.25
CA ILE A 101 -8.76 -1.81 2.28
C ILE A 101 -10.24 -1.81 1.84
N SER A 102 -11.16 -1.69 2.81
CA SER A 102 -12.60 -1.75 2.57
C SER A 102 -13.31 -0.42 2.81
N ARG A 103 -12.59 0.70 2.67
CA ARG A 103 -13.12 2.06 2.87
C ARG A 103 -13.33 2.79 1.56
N ASP A 104 -13.94 3.96 1.63
CA ASP A 104 -14.18 4.81 0.47
C ASP A 104 -12.87 5.35 -0.15
N THR A 105 -13.01 5.93 -1.34
CA THR A 105 -11.92 6.50 -2.12
C THR A 105 -11.12 7.58 -1.36
N ALA A 106 -11.75 8.36 -0.49
CA ALA A 106 -11.07 9.44 0.24
C ALA A 106 -10.14 8.87 1.32
N VAL A 107 -10.61 7.86 2.06
CA VAL A 107 -9.76 7.16 3.03
C VAL A 107 -8.61 6.42 2.34
N ARG A 108 -8.90 5.77 1.20
CA ARG A 108 -7.87 5.10 0.39
C ARG A 108 -6.85 6.08 -0.17
N PHE A 109 -7.27 7.27 -0.61
CA PHE A 109 -6.36 8.33 -1.01
C PHE A 109 -5.43 8.75 0.13
N ALA A 110 -5.96 8.99 1.32
CA ALA A 110 -5.16 9.35 2.50
C ALA A 110 -4.16 8.25 2.87
N ALA A 111 -4.56 6.97 2.75
CA ALA A 111 -3.70 5.82 2.98
C ALA A 111 -2.53 5.71 1.99
N LEU A 112 -2.66 6.26 0.78
CA LEU A 112 -1.59 6.29 -0.22
C LEU A 112 -0.74 7.56 -0.14
N LEU A 113 -1.35 8.69 0.22
CA LEU A 113 -0.69 10.00 0.20
C LEU A 113 0.50 10.10 1.16
N GLY A 114 0.34 9.66 2.40
CA GLY A 114 1.40 9.69 3.41
C GLY A 114 2.62 8.85 3.00
N PRO A 115 2.42 7.54 2.72
CA PRO A 115 3.46 6.65 2.18
C PRO A 115 4.16 7.21 0.94
N ALA A 116 3.40 7.74 -0.02
CA ALA A 116 3.93 8.33 -1.24
C ALA A 116 4.86 9.52 -0.95
N ALA A 117 4.43 10.45 -0.11
CA ALA A 117 5.25 11.60 0.28
C ALA A 117 6.52 11.16 1.00
N PHE A 118 6.44 10.14 1.85
CA PHE A 118 7.58 9.59 2.56
C PHE A 118 8.62 9.01 1.60
N VAL A 119 8.25 8.08 0.71
CA VAL A 119 9.23 7.43 -0.19
C VAL A 119 9.70 8.35 -1.32
N TRP A 120 8.89 9.31 -1.78
CA TRP A 120 9.40 10.34 -2.71
C TRP A 120 10.41 11.27 -2.03
N GLY A 121 10.21 11.60 -0.76
CA GLY A 121 11.22 12.29 0.05
C GLY A 121 12.51 11.47 0.17
N ALA A 122 12.39 10.16 0.44
CA ALA A 122 13.53 9.23 0.48
C ALA A 122 14.26 9.18 -0.87
N ALA A 123 13.55 9.09 -2.00
CA ALA A 123 14.13 9.11 -3.34
C ALA A 123 14.97 10.38 -3.60
N VAL A 124 14.49 11.55 -3.16
CA VAL A 124 15.27 12.80 -3.24
C VAL A 124 16.55 12.68 -2.40
N GLY A 125 16.46 12.17 -1.17
CA GLY A 125 17.61 11.91 -0.31
C GLY A 125 18.63 10.96 -0.95
N HIS A 126 18.16 9.86 -1.53
CA HIS A 126 18.96 8.89 -2.26
C HIS A 126 19.69 9.52 -3.46
N ILE A 127 18.99 10.32 -4.28
CA ILE A 127 19.60 11.05 -5.40
C ILE A 127 20.69 12.01 -4.91
N ILE A 128 20.44 12.75 -3.84
CA ILE A 128 21.44 13.64 -3.24
C ILE A 128 22.67 12.83 -2.83
N GLN A 129 22.50 11.72 -2.09
CA GLN A 129 23.60 10.85 -1.65
C GLN A 129 24.39 10.23 -2.80
N ILE A 130 23.71 9.84 -3.88
CA ILE A 130 24.36 9.35 -5.10
C ILE A 130 25.26 10.44 -5.70
N VAL A 131 24.76 11.67 -5.81
CA VAL A 131 25.48 12.77 -6.46
C VAL A 131 26.62 13.30 -5.58
N THR A 132 26.41 13.44 -4.27
CA THR A 132 27.37 14.11 -3.37
C THR A 132 28.38 13.15 -2.74
N ALA A 133 27.98 11.90 -2.47
CA ALA A 133 28.80 10.93 -1.76
C ALA A 133 29.13 9.68 -2.59
N GLY A 134 28.61 9.55 -3.82
CA GLY A 134 28.81 8.36 -4.64
C GLY A 134 28.25 7.08 -4.01
N ASN A 135 27.24 7.21 -3.14
CA ASN A 135 26.66 6.07 -2.44
C ASN A 135 25.78 5.25 -3.40
N HIS A 136 26.36 4.18 -3.95
CA HIS A 136 25.68 3.23 -4.84
C HIS A 136 25.30 1.92 -4.14
N SER A 137 25.13 1.95 -2.82
CA SER A 137 24.69 0.77 -2.08
C SER A 137 23.34 0.26 -2.64
N PRO A 138 23.07 -1.06 -2.53
CA PRO A 138 21.82 -1.63 -3.04
C PRO A 138 20.56 -1.03 -2.42
N GLY A 139 20.62 -0.58 -1.16
CA GLY A 139 19.51 0.09 -0.47
C GLY A 139 19.35 1.57 -0.80
N ASN A 140 20.34 2.21 -1.44
CA ASN A 140 20.29 3.65 -1.78
C ASN A 140 20.08 3.90 -3.28
N ALA A 141 20.60 3.02 -4.15
CA ALA A 141 20.60 3.23 -5.60
C ALA A 141 19.91 2.09 -6.37
N GLY A 142 19.82 2.27 -7.68
CA GLY A 142 19.30 1.26 -8.58
C GLY A 142 17.86 0.91 -8.28
N PHE A 143 17.61 -0.37 -7.99
CA PHE A 143 16.26 -0.93 -7.89
C PHE A 143 15.41 -0.26 -6.81
N MET A 144 15.99 0.05 -5.64
CA MET A 144 15.23 0.68 -4.54
C MET A 144 14.80 2.11 -4.90
N LEU A 145 15.71 2.91 -5.46
CA LEU A 145 15.38 4.25 -5.94
C LEU A 145 14.25 4.24 -6.98
N TYR A 146 14.27 3.28 -7.91
CA TYR A 146 13.18 3.15 -8.89
C TYR A 146 11.86 2.76 -8.23
N ALA A 147 11.89 1.88 -7.21
CA ALA A 147 10.70 1.48 -6.48
C ALA A 147 10.07 2.65 -5.72
N ASP A 148 10.88 3.49 -5.08
CA ASP A 148 10.44 4.68 -4.35
C ASP A 148 9.67 5.65 -5.25
N ILE A 149 10.06 5.75 -6.52
CA ILE A 149 9.42 6.63 -7.49
C ILE A 149 8.15 5.98 -8.08
N LEU A 150 8.29 4.73 -8.56
CA LEU A 150 7.27 4.09 -9.40
C LEU A 150 6.10 3.53 -8.59
N LEU A 151 6.32 2.95 -7.41
CA LEU A 151 5.24 2.32 -6.65
C LEU A 151 4.17 3.30 -6.19
N PRO A 152 4.51 4.50 -5.66
CA PRO A 152 3.49 5.51 -5.38
C PRO A 152 2.68 5.90 -6.61
N PHE A 153 3.35 6.11 -7.76
CA PHE A 153 2.66 6.46 -9.00
C PHE A 153 1.67 5.36 -9.44
N ILE A 154 2.11 4.11 -9.43
CA ILE A 154 1.25 2.94 -9.72
C ILE A 154 0.05 2.91 -8.76
N SER A 155 0.27 3.18 -7.47
CA SER A 155 -0.80 3.16 -6.47
C SER A 155 -1.89 4.22 -6.74
N PHE A 156 -1.51 5.43 -7.16
CA PHE A 156 -2.45 6.48 -7.53
C PHE A 156 -3.18 6.17 -8.84
N VAL A 157 -2.51 5.54 -9.81
CA VAL A 157 -3.16 5.05 -11.04
C VAL A 157 -4.21 3.99 -10.71
N LEU A 158 -3.89 3.03 -9.83
CA LEU A 158 -4.84 2.02 -9.37
C LEU A 158 -6.04 2.65 -8.65
N LEU A 159 -5.80 3.61 -7.77
CA LEU A 159 -6.86 4.35 -7.08
C LEU A 159 -7.77 5.06 -8.08
N TRP A 160 -7.19 5.76 -9.06
CA TRP A 160 -7.95 6.46 -10.10
C TRP A 160 -8.79 5.49 -10.93
N LEU A 161 -8.22 4.35 -11.35
CA LEU A 161 -8.95 3.33 -12.11
C LEU A 161 -10.10 2.73 -11.31
N ALA A 162 -9.89 2.39 -10.03
CA ALA A 162 -10.95 1.88 -9.16
C ALA A 162 -12.07 2.93 -8.98
N ALA A 163 -11.72 4.21 -8.79
CA ALA A 163 -12.70 5.29 -8.65
C ALA A 163 -13.51 5.54 -9.94
N ARG A 164 -12.94 5.26 -11.12
CA ARG A 164 -13.63 5.38 -12.42
C ARG A 164 -14.54 4.20 -12.74
N HIS A 165 -14.33 3.08 -12.06
CA HIS A 165 -15.08 1.84 -12.26
C HIS A 165 -15.57 1.31 -10.90
N PRO A 166 -16.50 2.02 -10.22
CA PRO A 166 -17.02 1.55 -8.94
C PRO A 166 -17.75 0.21 -9.12
N LEU A 167 -17.72 -0.63 -8.09
CA LEU A 167 -18.55 -1.84 -8.09
C LEU A 167 -20.04 -1.45 -8.06
N PRO A 168 -20.92 -2.32 -8.55
CA PRO A 168 -22.35 -2.16 -8.36
C PRO A 168 -22.71 -2.10 -6.86
N GLU A 169 -23.72 -1.31 -6.52
CA GLU A 169 -24.24 -1.21 -5.15
C GLU A 169 -24.48 -2.60 -4.55
N GLY A 170 -23.95 -2.83 -3.35
CA GLY A 170 -24.08 -4.11 -2.62
C GLY A 170 -22.96 -5.12 -2.86
N GLN A 171 -21.96 -4.83 -3.71
CA GLN A 171 -20.79 -5.70 -3.93
C GLN A 171 -19.48 -5.16 -3.31
N ASP A 172 -19.52 -3.97 -2.69
CA ASP A 172 -18.36 -3.36 -2.02
C ASP A 172 -18.04 -3.98 -0.66
N ALA A 173 -19.00 -4.65 -0.03
CA ALA A 173 -18.81 -5.26 1.28
C ALA A 173 -17.96 -6.54 1.15
N PRO A 174 -16.96 -6.77 2.02
CA PRO A 174 -16.29 -8.06 2.05
C PRO A 174 -17.33 -9.16 2.35
N ASP A 175 -17.38 -10.17 1.47
CA ASP A 175 -18.24 -11.35 1.60
C ASP A 175 -18.06 -11.97 3.00
N GLY A 176 -18.91 -11.60 3.96
CA GLY A 176 -18.79 -12.05 5.35
C GLY A 176 -19.28 -11.09 6.45
N VAL A 177 -19.52 -9.80 6.16
CA VAL A 177 -20.19 -8.89 7.12
C VAL A 177 -21.52 -8.45 6.53
N GLY A 178 -22.48 -9.36 6.55
CA GLY A 178 -23.86 -9.08 6.19
C GLY A 178 -24.48 -8.06 7.15
N GLY A 179 -25.05 -7.01 6.59
CA GLY A 179 -26.08 -6.20 7.24
C GLY A 179 -25.58 -5.01 8.04
N THR A 180 -25.12 -3.95 7.38
CA THR A 180 -25.46 -2.61 7.89
C THR A 180 -26.92 -2.38 7.55
N ALA A 181 -27.79 -2.58 8.54
CA ALA A 181 -29.16 -2.11 8.48
C ALA A 181 -29.14 -0.64 8.05
N ASP A 182 -29.87 -0.34 6.98
CA ASP A 182 -30.18 1.01 6.54
C ASP A 182 -30.89 1.74 7.70
N LEU A 183 -30.12 2.49 8.49
CA LEU A 183 -30.62 3.32 9.59
C LEU A 183 -31.17 4.66 9.10
N ARG A 184 -31.46 4.80 7.80
CA ARG A 184 -32.23 5.96 7.34
C ARG A 184 -33.66 5.83 7.88
N PRO A 185 -34.17 6.78 8.66
CA PRO A 185 -35.56 6.75 9.07
C PRO A 185 -36.42 6.88 7.80
N ARG A 186 -37.20 5.84 7.49
CA ARG A 186 -38.29 5.92 6.52
C ARG A 186 -39.30 6.93 7.06
N VAL A 187 -39.18 8.19 6.62
CA VAL A 187 -40.22 9.19 6.82
C VAL A 187 -41.41 8.75 5.97
N SER A 188 -42.40 8.11 6.60
CA SER A 188 -43.68 7.83 5.96
C SER A 188 -44.45 9.14 5.85
N HIS A 189 -44.39 9.76 4.67
CA HIS A 189 -45.40 10.76 4.33
C HIS A 189 -46.73 10.04 4.06
N GLY A 190 -47.49 9.87 5.14
CA GLY A 190 -48.90 9.53 5.06
C GLY A 190 -49.64 10.66 4.34
N SER A 191 -50.12 10.36 3.13
CA SER A 191 -51.10 11.20 2.43
C SER A 191 -52.42 11.20 3.22
N PRO A 192 -52.97 12.35 3.63
CA PRO A 192 -54.32 12.40 4.13
C PRO A 192 -55.28 12.25 2.94
N ARG A 193 -56.03 11.15 2.95
CA ARG A 193 -57.18 10.98 2.06
C ARG A 193 -58.16 12.15 2.27
N ARG A 194 -58.53 12.80 1.18
CA ARG A 194 -59.82 13.48 1.00
C ARG A 194 -60.35 13.13 -0.38
#